data_AF-A0A2M7SJ87-F1
#
_entry.id   AF-A0A2M7SJ87-F1
#
_cell.length_a   1.000
_cell.length_b   1.000
_cell.length_c   1.000
_cell.angle_alpha   90.00
_cell.angle_beta   90.00
_cell.angle_gamma   90.00
#
_symmetry.space_group_name_H-M   'P 1'
#
loop_
_entity.id
_entity.type
_entity.pdbx_description
1 polymer ?
#
loop_
_entity_poly.entity_id
_entity_poly.type
_entity_poly.pdbx_seq_one_letter_code
_entity_poly.pdbx_strand_id
1 'polypeptide(L)'
;MFADKRTIIIGLDGVPYSLVKDLSARGIMPNMSRLIEDGIFRQMESSIPDISPVAWSSIITGKNPGEHGIYGFMDMVPGTYGLYFPNFTNLHGIPFWNH
;
A
#
# COMPACT_ATOMS: atom_id res chain seq x y z
N MET A 1 -7.82 32.85 -3.51
CA MET A 1 -7.02 31.95 -2.67
C MET A 1 -7.58 30.55 -2.84
N PHE A 2 -6.87 29.65 -3.53
CA PHE A 2 -7.21 28.24 -3.45
C PHE A 2 -6.80 27.78 -2.05
N ALA A 3 -7.73 27.29 -1.24
CA ALA A 3 -7.39 26.64 0.01
C ALA A 3 -6.41 25.49 -0.31
N ASP A 4 -5.40 25.29 0.53
CA ASP A 4 -4.51 24.14 0.40
C ASP A 4 -5.36 22.87 0.35
N LYS A 5 -5.29 22.18 -0.79
CA LYS A 5 -6.05 20.95 -0.99
C LYS A 5 -5.43 19.88 -0.09
N ARG A 6 -6.21 19.40 0.87
CA ARG A 6 -5.82 18.24 1.70
C ARG A 6 -6.01 16.97 0.88
N THR A 7 -4.98 16.12 0.86
CA THR A 7 -5.02 14.81 0.20
C THR A 7 -5.05 13.71 1.26
N ILE A 8 -5.86 12.68 1.04
CA ILE A 8 -5.90 11.46 1.86
C ILE A 8 -5.64 10.27 0.95
N ILE A 9 -4.78 9.35 1.39
CA ILE A 9 -4.58 8.04 0.76
C ILE A 9 -5.20 6.99 1.68
N ILE A 10 -6.10 6.17 1.13
CA ILE A 10 -6.75 5.08 1.85
C ILE A 10 -6.34 3.78 1.16
N GLY A 11 -5.71 2.88 1.90
CA GLY A 11 -5.45 1.52 1.43
C GLY A 11 -6.40 0.53 2.11
N LEU A 12 -6.89 -0.44 1.35
CA LEU A 12 -7.76 -1.51 1.83
C LEU A 12 -6.99 -2.83 1.69
N ASP A 13 -6.60 -3.45 2.81
CA ASP A 13 -5.84 -4.71 2.79
C ASP A 13 -6.75 -5.89 2.40
N GLY A 14 -6.25 -6.80 1.57
CA GLY A 14 -6.98 -7.99 1.12
C GLY A 14 -8.15 -7.70 0.17
N VAL A 15 -8.18 -6.54 -0.50
CA VAL A 15 -9.28 -6.13 -1.38
C VAL A 15 -8.85 -6.14 -2.86
N PRO A 16 -9.06 -7.23 -3.61
CA PRO A 16 -8.70 -7.29 -5.02
C PRO A 16 -9.63 -6.44 -5.89
N TYR A 17 -9.11 -5.96 -7.03
CA TYR A 17 -9.84 -5.15 -8.01
C TYR A 17 -11.18 -5.77 -8.44
N SER A 18 -11.19 -7.08 -8.68
CA SER A 18 -12.39 -7.82 -9.12
C SER A 18 -13.51 -7.80 -8.09
N LEU A 19 -13.17 -7.88 -6.80
CA LEU A 19 -14.15 -7.85 -5.71
C LEU A 19 -14.84 -6.48 -5.64
N VAL A 20 -14.07 -5.40 -5.68
CA VAL A 20 -14.62 -4.03 -5.67
C VAL A 20 -15.53 -3.82 -6.87
N LYS A 21 -15.11 -4.29 -8.06
CA LYS A 21 -15.90 -4.20 -9.29
C LYS A 21 -17.24 -4.95 -9.17
N ASP A 22 -17.23 -6.20 -8.70
CA ASP A 22 -18.44 -7.02 -8.54
C ASP A 22 -19.42 -6.41 -7.54
N LEU A 23 -18.94 -6.09 -6.34
CA LEU A 23 -19.80 -5.59 -5.27
C LEU A 23 -20.39 -4.20 -5.60
N SER A 24 -19.65 -3.36 -6.33
CA SER A 24 -20.14 -2.07 -6.80
C SER A 24 -21.21 -2.24 -7.88
N ALA A 25 -21.01 -3.15 -8.84
CA ALA A 25 -21.98 -3.44 -9.90
C ALA A 25 -23.29 -4.05 -9.36
N ARG A 26 -23.22 -4.80 -8.26
CA ARG A 26 -24.38 -5.36 -7.56
C ARG A 26 -25.10 -4.36 -6.64
N GLY A 27 -24.62 -3.13 -6.54
CA GLY A 27 -25.18 -2.10 -5.67
C GLY A 27 -24.91 -2.30 -4.17
N ILE A 28 -24.00 -3.21 -3.79
CA ILE A 28 -23.65 -3.50 -2.39
C ILE A 28 -22.73 -2.41 -1.82
N MET A 29 -21.87 -1.82 -2.66
CA MET A 29 -20.95 -0.75 -2.27
C MET A 29 -21.32 0.59 -2.94
N PRO A 30 -22.48 1.21 -2.60
CA PRO A 30 -22.99 2.38 -3.32
C PRO A 30 -22.05 3.58 -3.29
N ASN A 31 -21.32 3.79 -2.18
CA ASN A 31 -20.32 4.85 -2.08
C ASN A 31 -19.11 4.59 -3.00
N MET A 32 -18.71 3.33 -3.17
CA MET A 32 -17.62 2.98 -4.07
C MET A 32 -18.05 3.10 -5.53
N SER A 33 -19.28 2.68 -5.87
CA SER A 33 -19.86 2.90 -7.20
C SER A 33 -19.78 4.38 -7.59
N ARG A 34 -20.20 5.28 -6.68
CA ARG A 34 -20.10 6.74 -6.92
C ARG A 34 -18.66 7.21 -7.11
N LEU A 35 -17.71 6.71 -6.32
CA LEU A 35 -16.29 7.06 -6.47
C LEU A 35 -15.69 6.56 -7.80
N ILE A 36 -16.14 5.39 -8.28
CA ILE A 36 -15.73 4.83 -9.57
C ILE A 36 -16.29 5.67 -10.73
N GLU A 37 -17.54 6.10 -10.64
CA GLU A 37 -18.21 6.96 -11.63
C GLU A 37 -17.60 8.38 -11.68
N ASP A 38 -17.34 8.97 -10.52
CA ASP A 38 -16.79 10.33 -10.39
C ASP A 38 -15.26 10.39 -10.63
N GLY A 39 -14.58 9.24 -10.74
CA GLY A 39 -13.13 9.11 -10.63
C GLY A 39 -12.48 8.18 -11.64
N ILE A 40 -11.30 7.67 -11.28
CA ILE A 40 -10.54 6.72 -12.09
C ILE A 40 -10.41 5.41 -11.31
N PHE A 41 -10.94 4.33 -11.89
CA PHE A 41 -10.81 2.99 -11.35
C PHE A 41 -10.01 2.11 -12.31
N ARG A 42 -8.82 1.67 -11.87
CA ARG A 42 -7.90 0.87 -12.68
C ARG A 42 -7.28 -0.24 -11.85
N GLN A 43 -7.05 -1.38 -12.48
CA GLN A 43 -6.27 -2.46 -11.90
C GLN A 43 -4.79 -2.07 -11.86
N MET A 44 -4.14 -2.35 -10.73
CA MET A 44 -2.72 -2.10 -10.51
C MET A 44 -1.99 -3.40 -10.20
N GLU A 45 -0.69 -3.41 -10.47
CA GLU A 45 0.21 -4.48 -10.02
C GLU A 45 0.62 -4.22 -8.57
N SER A 46 0.77 -5.30 -7.80
CA SER A 46 1.26 -5.23 -6.43
C SER A 46 2.78 -5.11 -6.40
N SER A 47 3.35 -4.85 -5.21
CA SER A 47 4.77 -5.07 -4.98
C SER A 47 5.14 -6.55 -5.16
N ILE A 48 6.42 -6.81 -5.42
CA ILE A 48 6.98 -8.17 -5.39
C ILE A 48 8.05 -8.19 -4.29
N PRO A 49 7.87 -8.98 -3.21
CA PRO A 49 6.75 -9.89 -2.92
C PRO A 49 5.41 -9.19 -2.65
N ASP A 50 4.30 -9.89 -2.93
CA ASP A 50 2.91 -9.42 -2.81
C ASP A 50 2.35 -9.60 -1.39
N ILE A 51 3.14 -9.21 -0.38
CA ILE A 51 2.78 -9.33 1.04
C ILE A 51 2.67 -7.96 1.69
N SER A 52 1.75 -7.82 2.65
CA SER A 52 1.38 -6.55 3.26
C SER A 52 2.56 -5.65 3.68
N PRO A 53 3.57 -6.12 4.45
CA PRO A 53 4.65 -5.22 4.91
C PRO A 53 5.47 -4.64 3.76
N VAL A 54 5.61 -5.39 2.65
CA VAL A 54 6.30 -4.93 1.45
C VAL A 54 5.45 -3.89 0.73
N ALA A 55 4.18 -4.21 0.46
CA ALA A 55 3.26 -3.31 -0.24
C ALA A 55 3.07 -1.97 0.49
N TRP A 56 2.85 -2.00 1.81
CA TRP A 56 2.68 -0.78 2.61
C TRP A 56 3.96 0.07 2.66
N SER A 57 5.13 -0.57 2.76
CA SER A 57 6.41 0.13 2.71
C SER A 57 6.63 0.80 1.36
N SER A 58 6.27 0.13 0.26
CA SER A 58 6.31 0.70 -1.09
C SER A 58 5.36 1.90 -1.25
N ILE A 59 4.12 1.81 -0.74
CA ILE A 59 3.15 2.93 -0.77
C ILE A 59 3.67 4.15 -0.01
N ILE A 60 4.23 3.93 1.18
CA ILE A 60 4.65 5.01 2.08
C ILE A 60 5.87 5.75 1.53
N THR A 61 6.81 5.03 0.91
CA THR A 61 8.09 5.57 0.47
C THR A 61 8.13 5.91 -1.02
N GLY A 62 7.23 5.35 -1.83
CA GLY A 62 7.30 5.39 -3.28
C GLY A 62 8.49 4.60 -3.85
N LYS A 63 9.04 3.66 -3.07
CA LYS A 63 10.25 2.89 -3.39
C LYS A 63 9.92 1.42 -3.59
N ASN A 64 10.82 0.70 -4.29
CA ASN A 64 10.71 -0.75 -4.41
C ASN A 64 11.39 -1.47 -3.22
N PRO A 65 11.17 -2.78 -3.02
CA PRO A 65 11.69 -3.50 -1.84
C PRO A 65 13.21 -3.51 -1.72
N GLY A 66 13.94 -3.49 -2.84
CA GLY A 66 15.39 -3.36 -2.84
C GLY A 66 15.88 -2.00 -2.32
N GLU A 67 15.06 -0.96 -2.44
CA GLU A 67 15.37 0.38 -1.95
C GLU A 67 14.90 0.59 -0.50
N HIS A 68 13.69 0.16 -0.14
CA HIS A 68 13.15 0.37 1.21
C HIS A 68 13.50 -0.70 2.24
N GLY A 69 14.09 -1.82 1.82
CA GLY A 69 14.70 -2.82 2.70
C GLY A 69 13.71 -3.70 3.49
N ILE A 70 12.42 -3.68 3.13
CA ILE A 70 11.40 -4.52 3.79
C ILE A 70 11.01 -5.62 2.81
N TYR A 71 11.26 -6.87 3.21
CA TYR A 71 11.04 -8.05 2.37
C TYR A 71 9.93 -8.98 2.89
N GLY A 72 9.39 -8.71 4.07
CA GLY A 72 8.34 -9.51 4.69
C GLY A 72 8.17 -9.25 6.18
N PHE A 73 7.47 -10.16 6.84
CA PHE A 73 7.19 -10.08 8.28
C PHE A 73 8.37 -10.47 9.15
N MET A 74 9.29 -11.28 8.62
CA MET A 74 10.49 -11.73 9.32
C MET A 74 11.68 -11.60 8.39
N ASP A 75 12.83 -11.29 8.97
CA ASP A 75 14.12 -11.26 8.28
C ASP A 75 15.20 -11.88 9.17
N MET A 76 16.37 -12.18 8.58
CA MET A 76 17.49 -12.81 9.27
C MET A 76 18.43 -11.77 9.85
N VAL A 77 18.84 -11.97 11.10
CA VAL A 77 19.89 -11.17 11.73
C VAL A 77 21.22 -11.48 10.99
N PRO A 78 21.89 -10.47 10.41
CA PRO A 78 23.10 -10.68 9.62
C PRO A 78 24.17 -11.47 10.37
N GLY A 79 24.73 -12.49 9.71
CA GLY A 79 25.78 -13.34 10.28
C GLY A 79 25.27 -14.41 11.26
N THR A 80 23.96 -14.60 11.37
CA THR A 80 23.36 -15.62 12.25
C THR A 80 22.19 -16.33 11.56
N TYR A 81 21.63 -17.36 12.22
CA TYR A 81 20.34 -17.95 11.86
C TYR A 81 19.18 -17.42 12.72
N GLY A 82 19.40 -16.32 13.44
CA GLY A 82 18.36 -15.67 14.23
C GLY A 82 17.40 -14.90 13.33
N LEU A 83 16.12 -14.91 13.68
CA LEU A 83 15.08 -14.12 13.01
C LEU A 83 14.77 -12.86 13.82
N TYR A 84 14.41 -11.78 13.13
CA TYR A 84 13.81 -10.59 13.74
C TYR A 84 12.57 -10.15 12.95
N PHE A 85 11.71 -9.37 13.61
CA PHE A 85 10.56 -8.74 12.99
C PHE A 85 10.94 -7.32 12.55
N PRO A 86 10.98 -7.02 11.24
CA PRO A 86 11.23 -5.67 10.76
C PRO A 86 10.16 -4.71 11.29
N ASN A 87 10.58 -3.53 11.69
CA ASN A 87 9.70 -2.45 12.08
C ASN A 87 10.11 -1.14 11.38
N PHE A 88 9.51 -0.02 11.75
CA PHE A 88 9.76 1.27 11.11
C PHE A 88 11.23 1.70 11.14
N THR A 89 12.04 1.27 12.13
CA THR A 89 13.48 1.59 12.17
C THR A 89 14.29 0.85 11.10
N ASN A 90 13.75 -0.21 10.51
CA ASN A 90 14.36 -0.96 9.42
C ASN A 90 13.93 -0.44 8.04
N LEU A 91 12.94 0.46 7.97
CA LEU A 91 12.45 1.03 6.72
C LEU A 91 13.46 2.07 6.20
N HIS A 92 13.97 1.85 5.00
CA HIS A 92 14.80 2.84 4.31
C HIS A 92 13.94 3.73 3.41
N GLY A 93 14.19 5.04 3.42
CA GLY A 93 13.44 6.01 2.63
C GLY A 93 12.56 6.94 3.47
N ILE A 94 12.20 8.09 2.89
CA ILE A 94 11.42 9.12 3.56
C ILE A 94 9.93 8.90 3.24
N PRO A 95 9.05 8.79 4.24
CA PRO A 95 7.61 8.76 4.02
C PRO A 95 7.13 10.00 3.28
N PHE A 96 6.17 9.85 2.36
CA PHE A 96 5.69 10.95 1.52
C PHE A 96 5.13 12.17 2.28
N TRP A 97 4.71 11.99 3.54
CA TRP A 97 4.16 13.06 4.39
C TRP A 97 5.22 13.88 5.14
N ASN A 98 6.51 13.55 5.01
CA ASN A 98 7.61 14.31 5.59
C ASN A 98 8.19 15.36 4.61
N HIS A 99 7.43 15.72 3.57
CA HIS A 99 7.76 16.73 2.57
C HIS A 99 6.74 17.88 2.63
#